data_AF-R7QVS4-F1
#
_entry.id   AF-R7QVS4-F1
#
_cell.length_a   1.000
_cell.length_b   1.000
_cell.length_c   1.000
_cell.angle_alpha   90.00
_cell.angle_beta   90.00
_cell.angle_gamma   90.00
#
_symmetry.space_group_name_H-M   'P 1'
#
loop_
_entity.id
_entity.type
_entity.pdbx_description
1 polymer ?
#
loop_
_entity_poly.entity_id
_entity_poly.type
_entity_poly.pdbx_seq_one_letter_code
_entity_poly.pdbx_strand_id
1 'polypeptide(L)'
;MYNSMDNQNGTFSGFQADSETLTSGVIYAEWDGTWFENEDENGYGLGRYCGLKGDLKSYGEEYISDDNWLDGFSKSEPAIIVNSNTYSQYVAGIGNSIRFKNGECCQIIDVVDDGANIIIRLNSDRLLSTARNGSLDEVTFIDGNGHELPKSRVGAYRSSYGLQGKIFRHLARYMDHDEAINNLNLICSIATAFVFAIIVILLQKKYNVILAGCFLVTFWLSPWIVNFARNLYWVEYTWFIPMAVGLFCAWKINNRKCRIASYILTFLAIMGKCLCGYEYISVIMMGLIAFLLVDLAVAVIRKDTKESLLLLHTVVIIGILALAGFLTAICIHAVLKGNGNIMEGIKNIFEQDVLRRTNGADLNNFDVAYWPSMNASTWEVFCAYFHFSTEIIQGVTGNLFSLICIIPLCIFAYEIKNKNLNYELLMMYIIFFLTSISWFCLAKSHSYIHRHMNFVLWYFGFIQTCFYIIIKKFASAFESLKSEQAKK
;
A
#
# COMPACT_ATOMS: atom_id res chain seq x y z
N MET A 1 9.22 -32.65 -15.02
CA MET A 1 10.13 -32.55 -13.86
C MET A 1 9.81 -31.22 -13.19
N TYR A 2 9.01 -31.25 -12.11
CA TYR A 2 8.62 -30.06 -11.35
C TYR A 2 9.76 -29.73 -10.38
N ASN A 3 10.52 -28.68 -10.66
CA ASN A 3 11.43 -28.12 -9.67
C ASN A 3 10.59 -27.28 -8.71
N SER A 4 10.39 -27.78 -7.49
CA SER A 4 9.62 -27.12 -6.42
C SER A 4 10.39 -26.01 -5.70
N MET A 5 11.59 -25.66 -6.18
CA MET A 5 12.51 -24.74 -5.50
C MET A 5 12.85 -23.47 -6.30
N ASP A 6 12.25 -23.24 -7.47
CA ASP A 6 12.48 -22.02 -8.24
C ASP A 6 11.20 -21.55 -8.94
N ASN A 7 10.51 -20.59 -8.34
CA ASN A 7 9.64 -19.66 -9.06
C ASN A 7 10.39 -18.34 -9.06
N GLN A 8 10.97 -17.96 -10.19
CA GLN A 8 11.60 -16.66 -10.40
C GLN A 8 10.70 -15.53 -9.84
N ASN A 9 11.27 -14.53 -9.16
CA ASN A 9 10.58 -13.36 -8.61
C ASN A 9 9.98 -12.41 -9.71
N GLY A 10 9.44 -12.95 -10.80
CA GLY A 10 8.72 -12.21 -11.84
C GLY A 10 7.30 -11.79 -11.43
N THR A 11 6.80 -12.26 -10.28
CA THR A 11 5.46 -11.98 -9.75
C THR A 11 5.23 -10.53 -9.33
N PHE A 12 6.27 -9.70 -9.33
CA PHE A 12 6.18 -8.28 -8.95
C PHE A 12 6.21 -7.31 -10.14
N SER A 13 6.21 -7.82 -11.39
CA SER A 13 6.03 -6.96 -12.56
C SER A 13 4.66 -6.27 -12.48
N GLY A 14 4.64 -4.94 -12.58
CA GLY A 14 3.41 -4.15 -12.39
C GLY A 14 2.83 -4.20 -10.97
N PHE A 15 3.64 -4.56 -9.96
CA PHE A 15 3.16 -4.65 -8.57
C PHE A 15 2.48 -3.37 -8.11
N GLN A 16 1.19 -3.48 -7.80
CA GLN A 16 0.37 -2.36 -7.33
C GLN A 16 0.36 -1.15 -8.28
N ALA A 17 0.56 -1.35 -9.59
CA ALA A 17 0.45 -0.28 -10.58
C ALA A 17 -0.96 0.34 -10.60
N ASP A 18 -2.01 -0.48 -10.43
CA ASP A 18 -3.40 0.00 -10.35
C ASP A 18 -3.64 0.97 -9.17
N SER A 19 -3.08 0.65 -8.00
CA SER A 19 -3.14 1.51 -6.82
C SER A 19 -2.26 2.75 -6.99
N GLU A 20 -1.03 2.57 -7.49
CA GLU A 20 -0.06 3.66 -7.72
C GLU A 20 -0.62 4.71 -8.68
N THR A 21 -1.33 4.28 -9.73
CA THR A 21 -1.96 5.15 -10.72
C THR A 21 -3.13 5.98 -10.19
N LEU A 22 -3.72 5.63 -9.04
CA LEU A 22 -4.65 6.54 -8.34
C LEU A 22 -3.94 7.81 -7.83
N THR A 23 -2.63 7.70 -7.56
CA THR A 23 -1.81 8.81 -7.08
C THR A 23 -1.24 9.61 -8.25
N SER A 24 -0.71 8.94 -9.28
CA SER A 24 -0.23 9.64 -10.47
C SER A 24 -1.36 10.19 -11.35
N GLY A 25 -2.57 9.61 -11.29
CA GLY A 25 -3.71 10.06 -12.08
C GLY A 25 -4.09 11.52 -11.84
N VAL A 26 -4.06 11.97 -10.57
CA VAL A 26 -4.30 13.39 -10.24
C VAL A 26 -3.14 14.32 -10.63
N ILE A 27 -1.95 13.75 -10.88
CA ILE A 27 -0.78 14.48 -11.37
C ILE A 27 -0.92 14.69 -12.88
N TYR A 28 -1.20 13.61 -13.63
CA TYR A 28 -1.44 13.69 -15.07
C TYR A 28 -2.64 14.58 -15.41
N ALA A 29 -3.72 14.49 -14.63
CA ALA A 29 -4.86 15.38 -14.79
C ALA A 29 -4.45 16.87 -14.65
N GLU A 30 -3.62 17.20 -13.67
CA GLU A 30 -3.15 18.58 -13.48
C GLU A 30 -2.25 19.05 -14.63
N TRP A 31 -1.38 18.19 -15.17
CA TRP A 31 -0.57 18.51 -16.35
C TRP A 31 -1.41 18.76 -17.60
N ASP A 32 -2.53 18.04 -17.73
CA ASP A 32 -3.53 18.27 -18.78
C ASP A 32 -4.47 19.45 -18.50
N GLY A 33 -4.29 20.17 -17.38
CA GLY A 33 -5.17 21.26 -16.96
C GLY A 33 -6.59 20.81 -16.58
N THR A 34 -6.78 19.52 -16.29
CA THR A 34 -8.05 18.88 -15.99
C THR A 34 -8.23 18.72 -14.48
N TRP A 35 -9.45 18.99 -14.00
CA TRP A 35 -9.82 18.94 -12.59
C TRP A 35 -11.04 18.04 -12.38
N PHE A 36 -11.35 17.73 -11.12
CA PHE A 36 -12.59 17.03 -10.80
C PHE A 36 -13.80 17.85 -11.25
N GLU A 37 -14.69 17.24 -12.03
CA GLU A 37 -15.87 17.92 -12.56
C GLU A 37 -16.92 18.17 -11.48
N ASN A 38 -17.10 17.21 -10.57
CA ASN A 38 -18.12 17.27 -9.54
C ASN A 38 -17.60 17.98 -8.29
N GLU A 39 -18.39 18.91 -7.74
CA GLU A 39 -18.00 19.66 -6.55
C GLU A 39 -17.76 18.78 -5.31
N ASP A 40 -18.49 17.66 -5.21
CA ASP A 40 -18.35 16.68 -4.12
C ASP A 40 -17.08 15.82 -4.22
N GLU A 41 -16.34 15.93 -5.33
CA GLU A 41 -15.03 15.31 -5.54
C GLU A 41 -13.87 16.26 -5.24
N ASN A 42 -14.17 17.56 -5.09
CA ASN A 42 -13.16 18.54 -4.78
C ASN A 42 -12.55 18.27 -3.40
N GLY A 43 -11.22 18.24 -3.38
CA GLY A 43 -10.46 18.03 -2.15
C GLY A 43 -10.07 16.59 -1.88
N TYR A 44 -10.45 15.59 -2.70
CA TYR A 44 -9.77 14.30 -2.66
C TYR A 44 -8.36 14.42 -3.24
N GLY A 45 -7.43 13.63 -2.70
CA GLY A 45 -6.04 13.62 -3.17
C GLY A 45 -5.70 12.49 -4.15
N LEU A 46 -6.63 11.55 -4.38
CA LEU A 46 -6.45 10.40 -5.26
C LEU A 46 -7.57 10.38 -6.29
N GLY A 47 -7.29 9.87 -7.48
CA GLY A 47 -8.27 9.82 -8.57
C GLY A 47 -7.82 8.97 -9.74
N ARG A 48 -8.79 8.40 -10.45
CA ARG A 48 -8.56 7.65 -11.68
C ARG A 48 -8.57 8.62 -12.85
N TYR A 49 -7.45 8.74 -13.53
CA TYR A 49 -7.31 9.48 -14.78
C TYR A 49 -7.83 8.64 -15.95
N CYS A 50 -8.55 9.27 -16.87
CA CYS A 50 -9.11 8.66 -18.05
C CYS A 50 -8.75 9.50 -19.29
N GLY A 51 -8.20 8.85 -20.32
CA GLY A 51 -7.86 9.46 -21.60
C GLY A 51 -8.25 8.56 -22.77
N LEU A 52 -7.75 8.83 -23.98
CA LEU A 52 -8.06 8.01 -25.16
C LEU A 52 -7.49 6.58 -25.08
N LYS A 53 -6.40 6.41 -24.32
CA LYS A 53 -5.78 5.10 -24.07
C LYS A 53 -6.56 4.21 -23.09
N GLY A 54 -7.47 4.79 -22.30
CA GLY A 54 -8.24 4.07 -21.30
C GLY A 54 -8.27 4.76 -19.94
N ASP A 55 -8.80 4.04 -18.95
CA ASP A 55 -8.57 4.35 -17.54
C ASP A 55 -7.13 4.00 -17.19
N LEU A 56 -6.36 4.96 -16.69
CA LEU A 56 -4.98 4.71 -16.27
C LEU A 56 -4.97 3.72 -15.09
N LYS A 57 -4.73 2.44 -15.39
CA LYS A 57 -4.64 1.33 -14.42
C LYS A 57 -3.24 0.72 -14.40
N SER A 58 -2.42 1.04 -15.39
CA SER A 58 -1.01 0.71 -15.44
C SER A 58 -0.23 1.84 -16.12
N TYR A 59 1.10 1.83 -15.95
CA TYR A 59 1.98 2.61 -16.80
C TYR A 59 2.20 1.89 -18.13
N GLY A 60 2.37 2.65 -19.22
CA GLY A 60 2.66 2.11 -20.54
C GLY A 60 1.44 1.62 -21.32
N GLU A 61 0.26 2.20 -21.11
CA GLU A 61 -0.89 1.96 -21.98
C GLU A 61 -0.59 2.52 -23.39
N GLU A 62 -0.88 1.73 -24.41
CA GLU A 62 -0.61 2.04 -25.82
C GLU A 62 -1.92 2.06 -26.62
N TYR A 63 -1.90 2.75 -27.76
CA TYR A 63 -3.01 2.68 -28.70
C TYR A 63 -3.04 1.32 -29.41
N ILE A 64 -4.25 0.90 -29.81
CA ILE A 64 -4.46 -0.40 -30.45
C ILE A 64 -3.68 -0.46 -31.77
N SER A 65 -2.85 -1.50 -31.88
CA SER A 65 -2.10 -1.83 -33.08
C SER A 65 -2.28 -3.32 -33.39
N ASP A 66 -2.99 -3.63 -34.46
CA ASP A 66 -3.30 -5.00 -34.90
C ASP A 66 -3.31 -5.06 -36.44
N ASP A 67 -3.99 -6.05 -37.04
CA ASP A 67 -4.08 -6.18 -38.49
C ASP A 67 -4.81 -4.99 -39.16
N ASN A 68 -5.80 -4.41 -38.49
CA ASN A 68 -6.67 -3.34 -39.00
C ASN A 68 -6.25 -1.94 -38.54
N TRP A 69 -5.59 -1.85 -37.38
CA TRP A 69 -5.23 -0.60 -36.71
C TRP A 69 -3.73 -0.45 -36.53
N LEU A 70 -3.23 0.77 -36.57
CA LEU A 70 -1.85 1.11 -36.24
C LEU A 70 -1.82 2.40 -35.44
N ASP A 71 -1.31 2.35 -34.21
CA ASP A 71 -1.31 3.46 -33.25
C ASP A 71 -2.71 4.09 -33.07
N GLY A 72 -3.76 3.25 -33.12
CA GLY A 72 -5.14 3.71 -33.04
C GLY A 72 -5.72 4.29 -34.34
N PHE A 73 -4.97 4.36 -35.45
CA PHE A 73 -5.49 4.79 -36.76
C PHE A 73 -5.90 3.59 -37.62
N SER A 74 -7.01 3.71 -38.34
CA SER A 74 -7.46 2.66 -39.28
C SER A 74 -6.57 2.63 -40.52
N LYS A 75 -6.24 1.41 -40.99
CA LYS A 75 -5.48 1.19 -42.23
C LYS A 75 -6.35 1.22 -43.49
N SER A 76 -7.67 1.17 -43.37
CA SER A 76 -8.59 1.00 -44.51
C SER A 76 -9.58 2.14 -44.68
N GLU A 77 -9.87 2.91 -43.63
CA GLU A 77 -10.81 4.03 -43.67
C GLU A 77 -10.31 5.23 -42.84
N PRO A 78 -10.82 6.44 -43.06
CA PRO A 78 -10.52 7.61 -42.22
C PRO A 78 -11.19 7.49 -40.84
N ALA A 79 -10.64 6.65 -39.98
CA ALA A 79 -11.15 6.39 -38.65
C ALA A 79 -10.03 6.23 -37.63
N ILE A 80 -10.38 6.45 -36.36
CA ILE A 80 -9.54 6.12 -35.20
C ILE A 80 -10.28 5.17 -34.27
N ILE A 81 -9.53 4.37 -33.52
CA ILE A 81 -10.03 3.50 -32.45
C ILE A 81 -9.39 3.89 -31.13
N VAL A 82 -10.20 4.01 -30.09
CA VAL A 82 -9.78 4.37 -28.73
C VAL A 82 -10.49 3.48 -27.71
N ASN A 83 -9.95 3.37 -26.49
CA ASN A 83 -10.59 2.57 -25.45
C ASN A 83 -11.90 3.24 -24.98
N SER A 84 -12.95 2.47 -24.80
CA SER A 84 -14.24 2.96 -24.31
C SER A 84 -14.14 3.25 -22.80
N ASN A 85 -14.36 4.50 -22.43
CA ASN A 85 -14.36 4.98 -21.06
C ASN A 85 -15.12 6.32 -20.96
N THR A 86 -15.25 6.85 -19.75
CA THR A 86 -16.03 8.07 -19.48
C THR A 86 -15.55 9.30 -20.25
N TYR A 87 -14.25 9.40 -20.55
CA TYR A 87 -13.68 10.47 -21.36
C TYR A 87 -13.95 10.28 -22.85
N SER A 88 -13.60 9.11 -23.40
CA SER A 88 -13.75 8.85 -24.83
C SER A 88 -15.22 8.89 -25.27
N GLN A 89 -16.14 8.38 -24.44
CA GLN A 89 -17.59 8.47 -24.67
C GLN A 89 -18.11 9.91 -24.68
N TYR A 90 -17.51 10.79 -23.86
CA TYR A 90 -17.88 12.20 -23.80
C TYR A 90 -17.42 12.98 -25.04
N VAL A 91 -16.19 12.73 -25.52
CA VAL A 91 -15.63 13.49 -26.66
C VAL A 91 -16.06 12.93 -28.03
N ALA A 92 -16.38 11.64 -28.12
CA ALA A 92 -16.83 10.96 -29.34
C ALA A 92 -18.31 11.25 -29.68
N GLY A 93 -18.67 12.53 -29.77
CA GLY A 93 -19.99 12.97 -30.22
C GLY A 93 -20.03 13.18 -31.74
N ILE A 94 -21.05 12.64 -32.42
CA ILE A 94 -21.29 12.96 -33.83
C ILE A 94 -21.51 14.48 -33.98
N GLY A 95 -20.80 15.09 -34.92
CA GLY A 95 -20.81 16.53 -35.14
C GLY A 95 -19.65 17.29 -34.46
N ASN A 96 -19.02 16.72 -33.43
CA ASN A 96 -17.76 17.23 -32.90
C ASN A 96 -16.64 17.07 -33.95
N SER A 97 -15.51 17.76 -33.77
CA SER A 97 -14.35 17.66 -34.66
C SER A 97 -13.07 17.32 -33.89
N ILE A 98 -12.13 16.66 -34.57
CA ILE A 98 -10.80 16.36 -34.05
C ILE A 98 -9.79 17.22 -34.79
N ARG A 99 -9.07 18.07 -34.04
CA ARG A 99 -7.92 18.80 -34.55
C ARG A 99 -6.65 18.02 -34.25
N PHE A 100 -5.94 17.65 -35.31
CA PHE A 100 -4.68 16.92 -35.24
C PHE A 100 -3.48 17.86 -35.09
N LYS A 101 -2.31 17.32 -34.71
CA LYS A 101 -1.06 18.09 -34.53
C LYS A 101 -0.66 18.87 -35.78
N ASN A 102 -0.92 18.30 -36.96
CA ASN A 102 -0.65 18.92 -38.24
C ASN A 102 -1.62 20.08 -38.58
N GLY A 103 -2.59 20.39 -37.71
CA GLY A 103 -3.59 21.43 -37.88
C GLY A 103 -4.84 20.99 -38.66
N GLU A 104 -4.86 19.78 -39.23
CA GLU A 104 -6.03 19.22 -39.92
C GLU A 104 -7.18 19.04 -38.93
N CYS A 105 -8.39 19.47 -39.30
CA CYS A 105 -9.59 19.34 -38.48
C CYS A 105 -10.61 18.47 -39.22
N CYS A 106 -10.97 17.33 -38.65
CA CYS A 106 -11.90 16.39 -39.25
C CYS A 106 -13.15 16.25 -38.37
N GLN A 107 -14.33 16.39 -38.98
CA GLN A 107 -15.60 16.22 -38.27
C GLN A 107 -15.89 14.74 -38.03
N ILE A 108 -16.41 14.40 -36.86
CA ILE A 108 -16.90 13.06 -36.50
C ILE A 108 -18.25 12.85 -37.18
N ILE A 109 -18.34 11.83 -38.03
CA ILE A 109 -19.52 11.51 -38.84
C ILE A 109 -20.25 10.25 -38.37
N ASP A 110 -19.55 9.34 -37.70
CA ASP A 110 -20.11 8.09 -37.19
C ASP A 110 -19.27 7.58 -36.01
N VAL A 111 -19.94 6.93 -35.05
CA VAL A 111 -19.33 6.43 -33.81
C VAL A 111 -19.94 5.07 -33.47
N VAL A 112 -19.07 4.07 -33.27
CA VAL A 112 -19.46 2.72 -32.86
C VAL A 112 -18.74 2.37 -31.56
N ASP A 113 -19.51 2.17 -30.48
CA ASP A 113 -19.01 1.74 -29.16
C ASP A 113 -19.46 0.30 -28.88
N ASP A 114 -18.51 -0.62 -28.74
CA ASP A 114 -18.78 -2.03 -28.40
C ASP A 114 -18.66 -2.33 -26.89
N GLY A 115 -18.43 -1.29 -26.08
CA GLY A 115 -18.22 -1.36 -24.64
C GLY A 115 -16.76 -1.58 -24.23
N ALA A 116 -15.89 -2.03 -25.14
CA ALA A 116 -14.45 -2.10 -24.92
C ALA A 116 -13.72 -0.98 -25.67
N ASN A 117 -14.13 -0.70 -26.90
CA ASN A 117 -13.52 0.27 -27.80
C ASN A 117 -14.57 1.15 -28.48
N ILE A 118 -14.15 2.36 -28.83
CA ILE A 118 -14.92 3.30 -29.64
C ILE A 118 -14.21 3.51 -30.96
N ILE A 119 -14.88 3.19 -32.06
CA ILE A 119 -14.45 3.52 -33.41
C ILE A 119 -15.09 4.84 -33.81
N ILE A 120 -14.26 5.82 -34.14
CA ILE A 120 -14.67 7.17 -34.53
C ILE A 120 -14.32 7.38 -36.00
N ARG A 121 -15.34 7.47 -36.85
CA ARG A 121 -15.17 7.76 -38.29
C ARG A 121 -15.20 9.25 -38.53
N LEU A 122 -14.28 9.70 -39.39
CA LEU A 122 -13.98 11.11 -39.60
C LEU A 122 -14.25 11.50 -41.06
N ASN A 123 -14.78 12.71 -41.25
CA ASN A 123 -14.95 13.31 -42.55
C ASN A 123 -13.58 13.74 -43.12
N SER A 124 -12.94 12.83 -43.87
CA SER A 124 -11.70 13.08 -44.58
C SER A 124 -11.63 12.24 -45.85
N ASP A 125 -11.09 12.78 -46.93
CA ASP A 125 -10.93 12.05 -48.19
C ASP A 125 -9.68 11.15 -48.22
N ARG A 126 -8.94 11.09 -47.11
CA ARG A 126 -7.64 10.42 -47.03
C ARG A 126 -7.49 9.65 -45.73
N LEU A 127 -6.68 8.59 -45.78
CA LEU A 127 -6.28 7.87 -44.57
C LEU A 127 -5.48 8.75 -43.62
N LEU A 128 -5.71 8.52 -42.34
CA LEU A 128 -5.06 9.18 -41.21
C LEU A 128 -3.93 8.28 -40.70
N SER A 129 -2.87 8.87 -40.15
CA SER A 129 -1.76 8.10 -39.58
C SER A 129 -0.90 8.95 -38.64
N THR A 130 -0.18 8.31 -37.72
CA THR A 130 0.80 8.96 -36.85
C THR A 130 1.80 9.81 -37.63
N ALA A 131 2.32 9.30 -38.75
CA ALA A 131 3.32 9.98 -39.57
C ALA A 131 2.80 11.27 -40.21
N ARG A 132 1.50 11.34 -40.54
CA ARG A 132 0.89 12.50 -41.19
C ARG A 132 0.22 13.45 -40.21
N ASN A 133 -0.50 12.90 -39.24
CA ASN A 133 -1.42 13.62 -38.36
C ASN A 133 -0.83 13.86 -36.96
N GLY A 134 0.26 13.17 -36.59
CA GLY A 134 0.82 13.17 -35.25
C GLY A 134 0.19 12.12 -34.35
N SER A 135 0.69 12.01 -33.12
CA SER A 135 0.14 11.08 -32.12
C SER A 135 -1.29 11.46 -31.73
N LEU A 136 -2.10 10.47 -31.39
CA LEU A 136 -3.41 10.68 -30.78
C LEU A 136 -3.30 11.33 -29.38
N ASP A 137 -2.13 11.32 -28.73
CA ASP A 137 -1.90 12.06 -27.48
C ASP A 137 -1.88 13.59 -27.68
N GLU A 138 -1.77 14.05 -28.93
CA GLU A 138 -1.62 15.46 -29.29
C GLU A 138 -2.88 16.05 -29.93
N VAL A 139 -3.98 15.30 -29.98
CA VAL A 139 -5.23 15.77 -30.58
C VAL A 139 -6.02 16.65 -29.62
N THR A 140 -6.81 17.55 -30.19
CA THR A 140 -7.79 18.35 -29.46
C THR A 140 -9.17 18.10 -30.04
N PHE A 141 -10.11 17.66 -29.20
CA PHE A 141 -11.52 17.56 -29.59
C PHE A 141 -12.20 18.92 -29.48
N ILE A 142 -13.12 19.19 -30.40
CA ILE A 142 -13.85 20.45 -30.49
C ILE A 142 -15.33 20.12 -30.58
N ASP A 143 -16.16 20.73 -29.75
CA ASP A 143 -17.61 20.51 -29.79
C ASP A 143 -18.26 21.10 -31.05
N GLY A 144 -19.53 20.75 -31.30
CA GLY A 144 -20.29 21.31 -32.42
C GLY A 144 -20.47 22.84 -32.40
N ASN A 145 -20.15 23.50 -31.28
CA ASN A 145 -20.20 24.96 -31.14
C ASN A 145 -18.82 25.62 -31.34
N GLY A 146 -17.75 24.84 -31.57
CA GLY A 146 -16.40 25.33 -31.77
C GLY A 146 -15.55 25.49 -30.50
N HIS A 147 -16.03 25.02 -29.35
CA HIS A 147 -15.25 25.05 -28.09
C HIS A 147 -14.32 23.83 -28.00
N GLU A 148 -13.09 24.06 -27.54
CA GLU A 148 -12.16 22.97 -27.24
C GLU A 148 -12.64 22.20 -26.01
N LEU A 149 -12.69 20.88 -26.15
CA LEU A 149 -13.03 19.95 -25.08
C LEU A 149 -11.77 19.62 -24.25
N PRO A 150 -11.92 19.25 -22.97
CA PRO A 150 -10.81 18.77 -22.14
C PRO A 150 -10.01 17.64 -22.80
N LYS A 151 -8.73 17.53 -22.45
CA LYS A 151 -7.83 16.46 -22.93
C LYS A 151 -8.04 15.12 -22.21
N SER A 152 -8.59 15.16 -21.01
CA SER A 152 -8.79 13.99 -20.16
C SER A 152 -9.92 14.24 -19.18
N ARG A 153 -10.27 13.21 -18.40
CA ARG A 153 -11.12 13.33 -17.21
C ARG A 153 -10.43 12.67 -16.02
N VAL A 154 -10.83 13.09 -14.82
CA VAL A 154 -10.38 12.46 -13.58
C VAL A 154 -11.55 12.29 -12.63
N GLY A 155 -11.73 11.08 -12.09
CA GLY A 155 -12.75 10.77 -11.09
C GLY A 155 -12.13 10.49 -9.71
N ALA A 156 -12.69 11.07 -8.64
CA ALA A 156 -12.09 10.94 -7.31
C ALA A 156 -12.15 9.51 -6.76
N TYR A 157 -11.05 9.07 -6.15
CA TYR A 157 -11.02 7.84 -5.35
C TYR A 157 -11.52 8.13 -3.92
N ARG A 158 -12.84 8.02 -3.73
CA ARG A 158 -13.54 8.46 -2.51
C ARG A 158 -13.35 7.57 -1.27
N SER A 159 -12.51 6.54 -1.34
CA SER A 159 -12.29 5.59 -0.23
C SER A 159 -11.11 5.98 0.67
N SER A 160 -10.38 7.03 0.32
CA SER A 160 -9.29 7.60 1.11
C SER A 160 -9.27 9.11 0.94
N TYR A 161 -8.84 9.84 1.98
CA TYR A 161 -8.59 11.28 1.87
C TYR A 161 -7.47 11.61 0.87
N GLY A 162 -6.46 10.73 0.76
CA GLY A 162 -5.42 10.84 -0.26
C GLY A 162 -4.33 11.87 0.03
N LEU A 163 -3.93 12.07 1.29
CA LEU A 163 -2.93 13.08 1.66
C LEU A 163 -1.63 12.96 0.85
N GLN A 164 -1.16 11.74 0.60
CA GLN A 164 0.01 11.46 -0.24
C GLN A 164 -0.15 12.03 -1.65
N GLY A 165 -1.30 11.83 -2.29
CA GLY A 165 -1.54 12.37 -3.63
C GLY A 165 -1.64 13.88 -3.66
N LYS A 166 -2.16 14.52 -2.60
CA LYS A 166 -2.12 16.00 -2.48
C LYS A 166 -0.69 16.53 -2.41
N ILE A 167 0.15 15.90 -1.59
CA ILE A 167 1.56 16.30 -1.42
C ILE A 167 2.33 16.04 -2.71
N PHE A 168 2.23 14.83 -3.28
CA PHE A 168 2.95 14.45 -4.48
C PHE A 168 2.54 15.25 -5.70
N ARG A 169 1.25 15.54 -5.85
CA ARG A 169 0.76 16.48 -6.87
C ARG A 169 1.40 17.86 -6.72
N HIS A 170 1.46 18.39 -5.50
CA HIS A 170 2.12 19.67 -5.26
C HIS A 170 3.62 19.64 -5.59
N LEU A 171 4.33 18.57 -5.20
CA LEU A 171 5.76 18.41 -5.49
C LEU A 171 6.05 18.25 -6.99
N ALA A 172 5.20 17.52 -7.72
CA ALA A 172 5.36 17.25 -9.14
C ALA A 172 5.32 18.52 -10.01
N ARG A 173 4.68 19.61 -9.55
CA ARG A 173 4.67 20.92 -10.22
C ARG A 173 6.06 21.54 -10.39
N TYR A 174 7.03 21.10 -9.60
CA TYR A 174 8.40 21.59 -9.60
C TYR A 174 9.38 20.59 -10.23
N MET A 175 8.87 19.54 -10.86
CA MET A 175 9.64 18.48 -11.50
C MET A 175 9.38 18.49 -13.00
N ASP A 176 10.34 17.98 -13.77
CA ASP A 176 10.11 17.69 -15.18
C ASP A 176 9.06 16.58 -15.34
N HIS A 177 8.14 16.73 -16.30
CA HIS A 177 6.99 15.84 -16.43
C HIS A 177 7.42 14.39 -16.68
N ASP A 178 8.46 14.16 -17.48
CA ASP A 178 8.93 12.83 -17.85
C ASP A 178 9.62 12.11 -16.67
N GLU A 179 10.17 12.87 -15.71
CA GLU A 179 10.90 12.33 -14.57
C GLU A 179 10.11 12.35 -13.25
N ALA A 180 9.02 13.12 -13.15
CA ALA A 180 8.36 13.39 -11.87
C ALA A 180 7.93 12.13 -11.13
N ILE A 181 7.31 11.16 -11.81
CA ILE A 181 6.88 9.90 -11.18
C ILE A 181 8.08 9.10 -10.67
N ASN A 182 9.17 9.04 -11.43
CA ASN A 182 10.40 8.37 -11.02
C ASN A 182 11.06 9.07 -9.81
N ASN A 183 11.08 10.40 -9.81
CA ASN A 183 11.60 11.20 -8.71
C ASN A 183 10.77 11.00 -7.42
N LEU A 184 9.45 10.94 -7.53
CA LEU A 184 8.57 10.63 -6.39
C LEU A 184 8.78 9.20 -5.88
N ASN A 185 8.94 8.22 -6.77
CA ASN A 185 9.27 6.84 -6.40
C ASN A 185 10.59 6.75 -5.63
N LEU A 186 11.59 7.53 -6.06
CA LEU A 186 12.88 7.65 -5.37
C LEU A 186 12.74 8.29 -3.99
N ILE A 187 11.94 9.35 -3.85
CA ILE A 187 11.64 9.99 -2.57
C ILE A 187 11.00 9.00 -1.59
N CYS A 188 10.00 8.24 -2.04
CA CYS A 188 9.38 7.17 -1.23
C CYS A 188 10.41 6.12 -0.79
N SER A 189 11.26 5.68 -1.71
CA SER A 189 12.31 4.68 -1.43
C SER A 189 13.30 5.18 -0.38
N ILE A 190 13.76 6.42 -0.50
CA ILE A 190 14.67 7.06 0.46
C ILE A 190 14.00 7.23 1.83
N ALA A 191 12.74 7.68 1.86
CA ALA A 191 11.99 7.84 3.10
C ALA A 191 11.80 6.49 3.83
N THR A 192 11.48 5.43 3.09
CA THR A 192 11.35 4.07 3.62
C THR A 192 12.67 3.56 4.18
N ALA A 193 13.77 3.69 3.42
CA ALA A 193 15.10 3.31 3.87
C ALA A 193 15.54 4.09 5.14
N PHE A 194 15.23 5.38 5.22
CA PHE A 194 15.52 6.21 6.38
C PHE A 194 14.78 5.74 7.64
N VAL A 195 13.48 5.44 7.53
CA VAL A 195 12.68 4.92 8.64
C VAL A 195 13.21 3.55 9.10
N PHE A 196 13.56 2.65 8.19
CA PHE A 196 14.15 1.36 8.54
C PHE A 196 15.51 1.50 9.21
N ALA A 197 16.36 2.41 8.73
CA ALA A 197 17.63 2.71 9.39
C ALA A 197 17.43 3.19 10.83
N ILE A 198 16.45 4.06 11.07
CA ILE A 198 16.08 4.49 12.44
C ILE A 198 15.68 3.30 13.30
N ILE A 199 14.80 2.41 12.80
CA ILE A 199 14.36 1.22 13.53
C ILE A 199 15.56 0.33 13.88
N VAL A 200 16.44 0.05 12.92
CA VAL A 200 17.64 -0.78 13.12
C VAL A 200 18.57 -0.15 14.18
N ILE A 201 18.80 1.15 14.13
CA ILE A 201 19.61 1.87 15.13
C ILE A 201 18.96 1.77 16.52
N LEU A 202 17.66 2.02 16.62
CA LEU A 202 16.93 1.94 17.89
C LEU A 202 16.95 0.51 18.47
N LEU A 203 16.81 -0.52 17.62
CA LEU A 203 16.91 -1.92 18.02
C LEU A 203 18.30 -2.25 18.57
N GLN A 204 19.35 -1.76 17.92
CA GLN A 204 20.71 -1.95 18.41
C GLN A 204 20.90 -1.29 19.77
N LYS A 205 20.34 -0.08 19.97
CA LYS A 205 20.47 0.67 21.23
C LYS A 205 19.64 0.10 22.38
N LYS A 206 18.47 -0.49 22.10
CA LYS A 206 17.59 -1.07 23.12
C LYS A 206 17.95 -2.53 23.44
N TYR A 207 18.23 -3.32 22.41
CA TYR A 207 18.44 -4.76 22.52
C TYR A 207 19.88 -5.14 22.23
N ASN A 208 20.19 -5.49 20.98
CA ASN A 208 21.53 -5.91 20.56
C ASN A 208 21.66 -5.88 19.04
N VAL A 209 22.90 -6.07 18.58
CA VAL A 209 23.26 -6.05 17.15
C VAL A 209 22.65 -7.21 16.36
N ILE A 210 22.40 -8.38 16.97
CA ILE A 210 21.86 -9.54 16.26
C ILE A 210 20.39 -9.26 15.88
N LEU A 211 19.58 -8.77 16.81
CA LEU A 211 18.19 -8.39 16.52
C LEU A 211 18.13 -7.28 15.46
N ALA A 212 18.96 -6.24 15.61
CA ALA A 212 19.06 -5.16 14.64
C ALA A 212 19.45 -5.68 13.23
N GLY A 213 20.41 -6.60 13.17
CA GLY A 213 20.83 -7.27 11.93
C GLY A 213 19.72 -8.10 11.30
N CYS A 214 18.94 -8.84 12.09
CA CYS A 214 17.80 -9.61 11.58
C CYS A 214 16.74 -8.69 10.95
N PHE A 215 16.45 -7.55 11.57
CA PHE A 215 15.55 -6.54 11.00
C PHE A 215 16.12 -5.95 9.71
N LEU A 216 17.40 -5.56 9.70
CA LEU A 216 18.05 -5.00 8.51
C LEU A 216 18.02 -5.96 7.32
N VAL A 217 18.46 -7.21 7.52
CA VAL A 217 18.49 -8.24 6.47
C VAL A 217 17.08 -8.53 5.96
N THR A 218 16.10 -8.62 6.86
CA THR A 218 14.72 -8.90 6.47
C THR A 218 14.11 -7.74 5.69
N PHE A 219 14.32 -6.48 6.09
CA PHE A 219 13.84 -5.32 5.35
C PHE A 219 14.53 -5.19 3.98
N TRP A 220 15.84 -5.48 3.91
CA TRP A 220 16.60 -5.35 2.68
C TRP A 220 16.29 -6.45 1.65
N LEU A 221 16.14 -7.69 2.11
CA LEU A 221 16.02 -8.86 1.22
C LEU A 221 14.58 -9.34 1.02
N SER A 222 13.59 -8.77 1.73
CA SER A 222 12.19 -9.14 1.53
C SER A 222 11.66 -8.55 0.22
N PRO A 223 11.16 -9.38 -0.71
CA PRO A 223 10.55 -8.86 -1.93
C PRO A 223 9.28 -8.06 -1.63
N TRP A 224 8.55 -8.37 -0.55
CA TRP A 224 7.36 -7.63 -0.15
C TRP A 224 7.71 -6.21 0.28
N ILE A 225 8.72 -6.06 1.15
CA ILE A 225 9.18 -4.74 1.61
C ILE A 225 9.74 -3.92 0.45
N VAL A 226 10.64 -4.49 -0.35
CA VAL A 226 11.30 -3.74 -1.43
C VAL A 226 10.31 -3.23 -2.48
N ASN A 227 9.27 -4.01 -2.82
CA ASN A 227 8.28 -3.60 -3.82
C ASN A 227 7.31 -2.52 -3.30
N PHE A 228 7.01 -2.50 -2.00
CA PHE A 228 6.21 -1.43 -1.40
C PHE A 228 7.01 -0.14 -1.19
N ALA A 229 8.32 -0.23 -0.98
CA ALA A 229 9.17 0.90 -0.58
C ALA A 229 9.08 2.13 -1.50
N ARG A 230 8.95 1.91 -2.82
CA ARG A 230 8.85 3.00 -3.81
C ARG A 230 7.41 3.49 -4.07
N ASN A 231 6.40 2.74 -3.63
CA ASN A 231 5.06 2.89 -4.17
C ASN A 231 4.36 4.17 -3.71
N LEU A 232 3.84 4.96 -4.66
CA LEU A 232 3.25 6.29 -4.40
C LEU A 232 1.91 6.24 -3.67
N TYR A 233 1.15 5.16 -3.83
CA TYR A 233 -0.14 5.01 -3.14
C TYR A 233 0.06 4.54 -1.70
N TRP A 234 0.89 3.51 -1.54
CA TRP A 234 1.05 2.79 -0.29
C TRP A 234 1.92 3.53 0.72
N VAL A 235 2.90 4.33 0.25
CA VAL A 235 3.79 5.16 1.09
C VAL A 235 4.29 4.42 2.33
N GLU A 236 4.95 3.28 2.11
CA GLU A 236 5.26 2.26 3.13
C GLU A 236 5.96 2.82 4.37
N TYR A 237 6.82 3.83 4.22
CA TYR A 237 7.47 4.49 5.34
C TYR A 237 6.47 4.95 6.43
N THR A 238 5.26 5.35 6.06
CA THR A 238 4.20 5.75 7.00
C THR A 238 3.70 4.60 7.88
N TRP A 239 3.88 3.35 7.45
CA TRP A 239 3.46 2.17 8.18
C TRP A 239 4.40 1.87 9.36
N PHE A 240 5.68 2.17 9.18
CA PHE A 240 6.74 1.84 10.13
C PHE A 240 7.19 3.01 11.01
N ILE A 241 6.84 4.26 10.67
CA ILE A 241 7.04 5.42 11.57
C ILE A 241 6.43 5.15 12.96
N PRO A 242 5.18 4.65 13.10
CA PRO A 242 4.62 4.32 14.40
C PRO A 242 5.45 3.29 15.19
N MET A 243 5.98 2.26 14.53
CA MET A 243 6.88 1.29 15.18
C MET A 243 8.17 1.95 15.69
N ALA A 244 8.77 2.85 14.90
CA ALA A 244 9.95 3.61 15.32
C ALA A 244 9.66 4.49 16.55
N VAL A 245 8.51 5.17 16.58
CA VAL A 245 8.06 5.98 17.73
C VAL A 245 7.88 5.11 18.98
N GLY A 246 7.19 3.98 18.83
CA GLY A 246 6.98 3.01 19.90
C GLY A 246 8.28 2.46 20.49
N LEU A 247 9.20 2.06 19.61
CA LEU A 247 10.51 1.54 19.98
C LEU A 247 11.39 2.62 20.64
N PHE A 248 11.35 3.87 20.17
CA PHE A 248 12.02 4.99 20.82
C PHE A 248 11.48 5.23 22.24
N CYS A 249 10.15 5.19 22.41
CA CYS A 249 9.50 5.29 23.71
C CYS A 249 9.94 4.16 24.65
N ALA A 250 9.95 2.92 24.15
CA ALA A 250 10.40 1.73 24.90
C ALA A 250 11.87 1.82 25.32
N TRP A 251 12.74 2.36 24.46
CA TRP A 251 14.16 2.58 24.78
C TRP A 251 14.36 3.67 25.83
N LYS A 252 13.53 4.73 25.80
CA LYS A 252 13.62 5.88 26.70
C LYS A 252 12.49 5.94 27.72
N ILE A 253 11.97 4.78 28.14
CA ILE A 253 10.77 4.68 28.98
C ILE A 253 10.90 5.46 30.28
N ASN A 254 12.09 5.54 30.88
CA ASN A 254 12.31 6.26 32.13
C ASN A 254 12.39 7.79 31.96
N ASN A 255 12.57 8.30 30.74
CA ASN A 255 12.65 9.73 30.47
C ASN A 255 11.27 10.33 30.12
N ARG A 256 10.73 11.16 31.03
CA ARG A 256 9.41 11.79 30.86
C ARG A 256 9.30 12.65 29.60
N LYS A 257 10.34 13.41 29.23
CA LYS A 257 10.31 14.27 28.03
C LYS A 257 10.23 13.40 26.76
N CYS A 258 10.99 12.31 26.71
CA CYS A 258 10.94 11.36 25.59
C CYS A 258 9.57 10.68 25.47
N ARG A 259 8.94 10.31 26.60
CA ARG A 259 7.57 9.75 26.58
C ARG A 259 6.56 10.75 26.03
N ILE A 260 6.58 11.99 26.52
CA ILE A 260 5.66 13.05 26.03
C ILE A 260 5.87 13.31 24.53
N ALA A 261 7.11 13.39 24.07
CA ALA A 261 7.41 13.50 22.65
C ALA A 261 6.83 12.31 21.85
N SER A 262 6.98 11.09 22.37
CA SER A 262 6.43 9.88 21.75
C SER A 262 4.91 9.88 21.69
N TYR A 263 4.22 10.46 22.68
CA TYR A 263 2.77 10.64 22.68
C TYR A 263 2.34 11.55 21.52
N ILE A 264 2.95 12.73 21.39
CA ILE A 264 2.65 13.67 20.30
C ILE A 264 2.94 13.03 18.93
N LEU A 265 4.10 12.39 18.79
CA LEU A 265 4.48 11.70 17.56
C LEU A 265 3.54 10.54 17.22
N THR A 266 3.02 9.82 18.22
CA THR A 266 2.02 8.76 18.01
C THR A 266 0.77 9.31 17.35
N PHE A 267 0.22 10.40 17.90
CA PHE A 267 -0.97 11.05 17.33
C PHE A 267 -0.73 11.47 15.87
N LEU A 268 0.38 12.16 15.61
CA LEU A 268 0.72 12.65 14.27
C LEU A 268 0.98 11.53 13.27
N ALA A 269 1.70 10.48 13.68
CA ALA A 269 2.04 9.37 12.80
C ALA A 269 0.79 8.56 12.41
N ILE A 270 -0.10 8.29 13.36
CA ILE A 270 -1.34 7.54 13.08
C ILE A 270 -2.32 8.39 12.27
N MET A 271 -2.47 9.68 12.60
CA MET A 271 -3.29 10.59 11.80
C MET A 271 -2.76 10.67 10.36
N GLY A 272 -1.46 10.89 10.18
CA GLY A 272 -0.82 10.99 8.87
C GLY A 272 -0.99 9.71 8.05
N LYS A 273 -0.72 8.53 8.64
CA LYS A 273 -0.95 7.24 7.97
C LYS A 273 -2.40 7.10 7.52
N CYS A 274 -3.37 7.36 8.40
CA CYS A 274 -4.80 7.22 8.10
C CYS A 274 -5.29 8.21 7.04
N LEU A 275 -4.70 9.41 6.96
CA LEU A 275 -4.99 10.37 5.89
C LEU A 275 -4.41 9.94 4.53
N CYS A 276 -3.37 9.09 4.53
CA CYS A 276 -2.88 8.43 3.31
C CYS A 276 -3.70 7.18 2.95
N GLY A 277 -4.25 6.49 3.95
CA GLY A 277 -5.12 5.32 3.78
C GLY A 277 -5.25 4.52 5.07
N TYR A 278 -6.35 3.77 5.22
CA TYR A 278 -6.66 3.03 6.46
C TYR A 278 -6.17 1.58 6.46
N GLU A 279 -5.56 1.15 5.36
CA GLU A 279 -5.07 -0.20 5.18
C GLU A 279 -4.00 -0.52 6.23
N TYR A 280 -4.09 -1.75 6.76
CA TYR A 280 -3.19 -2.31 7.78
C TYR A 280 -3.19 -1.59 9.13
N ILE A 281 -4.16 -0.69 9.40
CA ILE A 281 -4.13 0.16 10.60
C ILE A 281 -4.03 -0.64 11.91
N SER A 282 -4.66 -1.82 11.99
CA SER A 282 -4.56 -2.65 13.19
C SER A 282 -3.14 -3.17 13.43
N VAL A 283 -2.45 -3.65 12.38
CA VAL A 283 -1.07 -4.13 12.46
C VAL A 283 -0.13 -2.98 12.78
N ILE A 284 -0.35 -1.81 12.18
CA ILE A 284 0.46 -0.60 12.40
C ILE A 284 0.34 -0.11 13.86
N MET A 285 -0.89 -0.02 14.40
CA MET A 285 -1.11 0.37 15.79
C MET A 285 -0.60 -0.69 16.78
N MET A 286 -0.70 -1.98 16.45
CA MET A 286 -0.09 -3.04 17.26
C MET A 286 1.44 -2.97 17.22
N GLY A 287 2.04 -2.73 16.05
CA GLY A 287 3.48 -2.54 15.88
C GLY A 287 4.04 -1.35 16.66
N LEU A 288 3.27 -0.26 16.75
CA LEU A 288 3.56 0.90 17.61
C LEU A 288 3.70 0.51 19.10
N ILE A 289 2.89 -0.40 19.62
CA ILE A 289 2.94 -0.79 21.04
C ILE A 289 3.69 -2.10 21.29
N ALA A 290 4.05 -2.86 20.26
CA ALA A 290 4.58 -4.23 20.38
C ALA A 290 5.78 -4.32 21.33
N PHE A 291 6.80 -3.48 21.16
CA PHE A 291 7.97 -3.50 22.03
C PHE A 291 7.66 -3.07 23.48
N LEU A 292 6.73 -2.14 23.68
CA LEU A 292 6.27 -1.73 25.01
C LEU A 292 5.49 -2.86 25.70
N LEU A 293 4.70 -3.63 24.94
CA LEU A 293 3.99 -4.81 25.45
C LEU A 293 4.97 -5.93 25.83
N VAL A 294 6.06 -6.12 25.06
CA VAL A 294 7.13 -7.07 25.41
C VAL A 294 7.75 -6.66 26.74
N ASP A 295 8.16 -5.40 26.87
CA ASP A 295 8.73 -4.87 28.11
C ASP A 295 7.75 -5.03 29.29
N LEU A 296 6.47 -4.71 29.08
CA LEU A 296 5.43 -4.81 30.11
C LEU A 296 5.27 -6.25 30.59
N ALA A 297 5.18 -7.21 29.66
CA ALA A 297 5.06 -8.62 30.00
C ALA A 297 6.28 -9.11 30.79
N VAL A 298 7.49 -8.72 30.38
CA VAL A 298 8.73 -9.07 31.08
C VAL A 298 8.79 -8.44 32.48
N ALA A 299 8.39 -7.17 32.64
CA ALA A 299 8.35 -6.48 33.93
C ALA A 299 7.36 -7.15 34.90
N VAL A 300 6.20 -7.57 34.39
CA VAL A 300 5.18 -8.31 35.17
C VAL A 300 5.73 -9.67 35.62
N ILE A 301 6.39 -10.42 34.72
CA ILE A 301 7.01 -11.72 35.05
C ILE A 301 8.10 -11.56 36.12
N ARG A 302 8.90 -10.48 36.03
CA ARG A 302 9.93 -10.12 37.02
C ARG A 302 9.34 -9.57 38.33
N LYS A 303 8.04 -9.30 38.38
CA LYS A 303 7.33 -8.67 39.51
C LYS A 303 7.85 -7.27 39.84
N ASP A 304 8.34 -6.53 38.85
CA ASP A 304 8.67 -5.11 39.02
C ASP A 304 7.40 -4.27 38.88
N THR A 305 6.71 -4.03 40.00
CA THR A 305 5.44 -3.30 40.01
C THR A 305 5.59 -1.85 39.51
N LYS A 306 6.74 -1.21 39.77
CA LYS A 306 6.95 0.20 39.41
C LYS A 306 7.14 0.34 37.90
N GLU A 307 7.99 -0.50 37.32
CA GLU A 307 8.21 -0.55 35.88
C GLU A 307 6.94 -1.00 35.15
N SER A 308 6.26 -2.04 35.65
CA SER A 308 5.00 -2.54 35.08
C SER A 308 3.92 -1.46 35.02
N LEU A 309 3.73 -0.70 36.11
CA LEU A 309 2.74 0.37 36.14
C LEU A 309 3.10 1.51 35.18
N LEU A 310 4.39 1.87 35.08
CA LEU A 310 4.85 2.91 34.15
C LEU A 310 4.61 2.48 32.69
N LEU A 311 4.95 1.24 32.35
CA LEU A 311 4.75 0.68 31.01
C LEU A 311 3.27 0.58 30.68
N LEU A 312 2.43 0.09 31.61
CA LEU A 312 0.99 0.00 31.43
C LEU A 312 0.37 1.39 31.15
N HIS A 313 0.68 2.39 31.97
CA HIS A 313 0.21 3.75 31.74
C HIS A 313 0.68 4.31 30.39
N THR A 314 1.94 4.04 30.01
CA THR A 314 2.50 4.49 28.75
C THR A 314 1.79 3.86 27.55
N VAL A 315 1.55 2.55 27.59
CA VAL A 315 0.79 1.81 26.57
C VAL A 315 -0.63 2.33 26.44
N VAL A 316 -1.32 2.57 27.56
CA VAL A 316 -2.68 3.11 27.56
C VAL A 316 -2.73 4.51 26.95
N ILE A 317 -1.81 5.41 27.32
CA ILE A 317 -1.77 6.77 26.77
C ILE A 317 -1.45 6.74 25.27
N ILE A 318 -0.48 5.93 24.83
CA ILE A 318 -0.16 5.75 23.41
C ILE A 318 -1.37 5.20 22.65
N GLY A 319 -2.06 4.21 23.21
CA GLY A 319 -3.29 3.65 22.63
C GLY A 319 -4.38 4.71 22.46
N ILE A 320 -4.63 5.53 23.49
CA ILE A 320 -5.59 6.64 23.42
C ILE A 320 -5.20 7.65 22.35
N LEU A 321 -3.93 8.05 22.27
CA LEU A 321 -3.50 9.03 21.28
C LEU A 321 -3.46 8.47 19.86
N ALA A 322 -3.18 7.19 19.69
CA ALA A 322 -3.29 6.51 18.41
C ALA A 322 -4.76 6.50 17.94
N LEU A 323 -5.70 6.16 18.84
CA LEU A 323 -7.14 6.24 18.55
C LEU A 323 -7.59 7.67 18.26
N ALA A 324 -7.09 8.67 19.00
CA ALA A 324 -7.38 10.07 18.72
C ALA A 324 -6.90 10.47 17.31
N GLY A 325 -5.68 10.09 16.92
CA GLY A 325 -5.16 10.36 15.57
C GLY A 325 -5.99 9.70 14.46
N PHE A 326 -6.41 8.46 14.68
CA PHE A 326 -7.31 7.73 13.78
C PHE A 326 -8.68 8.42 13.65
N LEU A 327 -9.30 8.79 14.77
CA LEU A 327 -10.59 9.48 14.78
C LEU A 327 -10.51 10.87 14.13
N THR A 328 -9.43 11.62 14.37
CA THR A 328 -9.20 12.90 13.69
C THR A 328 -9.10 12.71 12.18
N ALA A 329 -8.37 11.69 11.70
CA ALA A 329 -8.29 11.39 10.28
C ALA A 329 -9.66 11.00 9.67
N ILE A 330 -10.48 10.22 10.40
CA ILE A 330 -11.86 9.93 10.00
C ILE A 330 -12.68 11.21 9.90
N CYS A 331 -12.62 12.10 10.90
CA CYS A 331 -13.38 13.35 10.86
C CYS A 331 -12.99 14.22 9.67
N ILE A 332 -11.69 14.33 9.36
CA ILE A 332 -11.20 15.08 8.19
C ILE A 332 -11.74 14.47 6.89
N HIS A 333 -11.68 13.14 6.75
CA HIS A 333 -12.20 12.46 5.57
C HIS A 333 -13.73 12.54 5.46
N ALA A 334 -14.44 12.47 6.58
CA ALA A 334 -15.89 12.56 6.66
C ALA A 334 -16.43 13.90 6.16
N VAL A 335 -15.69 15.01 6.37
CA VAL A 335 -16.06 16.31 5.79
C VAL A 335 -16.18 16.22 4.26
N LEU A 336 -15.29 15.49 3.58
CA LEU A 336 -15.39 15.30 2.14
C LEU A 336 -16.51 14.31 1.78
N LYS A 337 -16.60 13.18 2.50
CA LYS A 337 -17.56 12.11 2.18
C LYS A 337 -19.02 12.48 2.45
N GLY A 338 -19.26 13.44 3.34
CA GLY A 338 -20.58 13.96 3.69
C GLY A 338 -20.84 15.36 3.18
N ASN A 339 -20.09 15.87 2.19
CA ASN A 339 -20.28 17.19 1.60
C ASN A 339 -20.38 18.32 2.65
N GLY A 340 -19.47 18.30 3.63
CA GLY A 340 -19.45 19.22 4.77
C GLY A 340 -20.09 18.68 6.05
N ASN A 341 -20.95 17.66 5.97
CA ASN A 341 -21.59 17.04 7.13
C ASN A 341 -20.78 15.85 7.66
N ILE A 342 -20.14 16.02 8.82
CA ILE A 342 -19.29 14.99 9.44
C ILE A 342 -20.09 13.73 9.80
N MET A 343 -21.32 13.87 10.32
CA MET A 343 -22.10 12.70 10.76
C MET A 343 -22.50 11.83 9.57
N GLU A 344 -22.96 12.47 8.49
CA GLU A 344 -23.27 11.79 7.23
C GLU A 344 -22.02 11.18 6.59
N GLY A 345 -20.90 11.90 6.60
CA GLY A 345 -19.62 11.40 6.12
C GLY A 345 -19.14 10.17 6.88
N ILE A 346 -19.25 10.15 8.22
CA ILE A 346 -18.92 8.98 9.04
C ILE A 346 -19.82 7.80 8.70
N LYS A 347 -21.13 8.03 8.54
CA LYS A 347 -22.08 7.00 8.11
C LYS A 347 -21.67 6.42 6.75
N ASN A 348 -21.38 7.27 5.77
CA ASN A 348 -20.95 6.87 4.43
C ASN A 348 -19.63 6.07 4.45
N ILE A 349 -18.64 6.50 5.25
CA ILE A 349 -17.39 5.74 5.45
C ILE A 349 -17.68 4.37 6.05
N PHE A 350 -18.55 4.30 7.06
CA PHE A 350 -18.86 3.02 7.70
C PHE A 350 -19.54 2.05 6.72
N GLU A 351 -20.59 2.51 6.03
CA GLU A 351 -21.39 1.69 5.13
C GLU A 351 -20.62 1.26 3.88
N GLN A 352 -19.86 2.18 3.27
CA GLN A 352 -19.20 1.93 1.98
C GLN A 352 -17.76 1.40 2.12
N ASP A 353 -17.03 1.79 3.18
CA ASP A 353 -15.60 1.52 3.30
C ASP A 353 -15.26 0.50 4.39
N VAL A 354 -15.95 0.51 5.53
CA VAL A 354 -15.68 -0.41 6.65
C VAL A 354 -16.36 -1.76 6.41
N LEU A 355 -17.68 -1.76 6.18
CA LEU A 355 -18.47 -2.99 6.10
C LEU A 355 -17.97 -3.96 5.00
N ARG A 356 -17.52 -3.46 3.85
CA ARG A 356 -16.97 -4.34 2.78
C ARG A 356 -15.66 -5.02 3.15
N ARG A 357 -14.92 -4.49 4.13
CA ARG A 357 -13.58 -4.96 4.52
C ARG A 357 -13.61 -5.80 5.80
N THR A 358 -14.61 -5.58 6.67
CA THR A 358 -14.75 -6.20 7.99
C THR A 358 -15.93 -7.17 8.07
N ASN A 359 -16.20 -7.74 9.24
CA ASN A 359 -17.38 -8.56 9.48
C ASN A 359 -18.66 -7.70 9.59
N GLY A 360 -19.80 -8.27 9.19
CA GLY A 360 -21.13 -7.71 9.48
C GLY A 360 -21.82 -6.96 8.34
N ALA A 361 -21.28 -7.01 7.11
CA ALA A 361 -21.99 -6.54 5.92
C ALA A 361 -23.20 -7.42 5.58
N ASP A 362 -24.32 -6.80 5.20
CA ASP A 362 -25.39 -7.49 4.46
C ASP A 362 -24.93 -7.70 3.02
N LEU A 363 -24.86 -8.96 2.59
CA LEU A 363 -24.39 -9.35 1.26
C LEU A 363 -25.20 -8.70 0.14
N ASN A 364 -26.49 -8.42 0.37
CA ASN A 364 -27.36 -7.79 -0.63
C ASN A 364 -26.94 -6.35 -0.96
N ASN A 365 -26.14 -5.72 -0.11
CA ASN A 365 -25.66 -4.35 -0.31
C ASN A 365 -24.35 -4.28 -1.10
N PHE A 366 -23.77 -5.42 -1.50
CA PHE A 366 -22.47 -5.48 -2.18
C PHE A 366 -22.52 -6.38 -3.41
N ASP A 367 -21.65 -6.06 -4.38
CA ASP A 367 -21.49 -6.84 -5.60
C ASP A 367 -21.16 -8.32 -5.27
N VAL A 368 -21.75 -9.23 -6.06
CA VAL A 368 -21.63 -10.69 -5.90
C VAL A 368 -20.17 -11.14 -5.88
N ALA A 369 -19.27 -10.42 -6.57
CA ALA A 369 -17.84 -10.69 -6.57
C ALA A 369 -17.21 -10.60 -5.16
N TYR A 370 -17.77 -9.82 -4.23
CA TYR A 370 -17.27 -9.70 -2.86
C TYR A 370 -17.78 -10.80 -1.93
N TRP A 371 -18.85 -11.50 -2.27
CA TRP A 371 -19.52 -12.45 -1.37
C TRP A 371 -18.60 -13.57 -0.85
N PRO A 372 -17.73 -14.19 -1.67
CA PRO A 372 -16.79 -15.20 -1.18
C PRO A 372 -15.90 -14.67 -0.05
N SER A 373 -15.43 -13.43 -0.17
CA SER A 373 -14.55 -12.81 0.82
C SER A 373 -15.24 -12.53 2.16
N MET A 374 -16.51 -12.15 2.12
CA MET A 374 -17.30 -11.86 3.32
C MET A 374 -17.67 -13.15 4.08
N ASN A 375 -17.93 -14.23 3.34
CA ASN A 375 -18.25 -15.55 3.89
C ASN A 375 -17.02 -16.36 4.33
N ALA A 376 -15.82 -15.99 3.88
CA ALA A 376 -14.59 -16.68 4.26
C ALA A 376 -14.38 -16.69 5.78
N SER A 377 -13.84 -17.79 6.29
CA SER A 377 -13.45 -17.88 7.70
C SER A 377 -12.08 -17.25 7.94
N THR A 378 -11.83 -16.76 9.16
CA THR A 378 -10.49 -16.29 9.54
C THR A 378 -9.44 -17.41 9.41
N TRP A 379 -9.84 -18.65 9.65
CA TRP A 379 -8.96 -19.82 9.47
C TRP A 379 -8.53 -20.01 8.02
N GLU A 380 -9.44 -19.85 7.07
CA GLU A 380 -9.12 -19.92 5.64
C GLU A 380 -8.11 -18.84 5.24
N VAL A 381 -8.32 -17.61 5.73
CA VAL A 381 -7.37 -16.49 5.52
C VAL A 381 -6.00 -16.87 6.10
N PHE A 382 -5.94 -17.40 7.32
CA PHE A 382 -4.67 -17.84 7.91
C PHE A 382 -3.98 -18.90 7.08
N CYS A 383 -4.70 -19.95 6.67
CA CYS A 383 -4.14 -21.00 5.84
C CYS A 383 -3.55 -20.41 4.55
N ALA A 384 -4.21 -19.44 3.91
CA ALA A 384 -3.67 -18.80 2.71
C ALA A 384 -2.34 -18.07 2.98
N TYR A 385 -2.26 -17.30 4.07
CA TYR A 385 -1.06 -16.49 4.38
C TYR A 385 0.09 -17.26 5.03
N PHE A 386 -0.10 -18.53 5.38
CA PHE A 386 0.99 -19.45 5.75
C PHE A 386 1.66 -20.12 4.53
N HIS A 387 1.08 -20.00 3.33
CA HIS A 387 1.62 -20.57 2.10
C HIS A 387 2.11 -19.45 1.16
N PHE A 388 3.37 -19.06 1.32
CA PHE A 388 4.02 -18.10 0.42
C PHE A 388 4.18 -18.70 -0.98
N SER A 389 3.71 -17.97 -2.00
CA SER A 389 3.96 -18.27 -3.42
C SER A 389 5.28 -17.68 -3.93
N THR A 390 5.93 -16.84 -3.12
CA THR A 390 7.20 -16.16 -3.41
C THR A 390 8.25 -16.50 -2.34
N GLU A 391 9.47 -15.98 -2.48
CA GLU A 391 10.47 -16.05 -1.42
C GLU A 391 10.05 -15.22 -0.19
N ILE A 392 10.47 -15.66 0.99
CA ILE A 392 10.30 -14.92 2.26
C ILE A 392 11.30 -13.76 2.30
N ILE A 393 12.55 -14.09 2.06
CA ILE A 393 13.63 -13.14 1.75
C ILE A 393 14.41 -13.75 0.61
N GLN A 394 15.16 -12.94 -0.14
CA GLN A 394 16.00 -13.41 -1.24
C GLN A 394 16.83 -14.64 -0.84
N GLY A 395 16.64 -15.76 -1.55
CA GLY A 395 17.31 -17.04 -1.30
C GLY A 395 16.65 -17.95 -0.25
N VAL A 396 15.55 -17.53 0.39
CA VAL A 396 14.78 -18.35 1.34
C VAL A 396 13.38 -18.58 0.78
N THR A 397 13.12 -19.82 0.36
CA THR A 397 11.87 -20.19 -0.31
C THR A 397 10.65 -20.06 0.61
N GLY A 398 9.50 -19.67 0.03
CA GLY A 398 8.22 -19.51 0.72
C GLY A 398 7.75 -20.76 1.49
N ASN A 399 8.05 -21.95 0.95
CA ASN A 399 7.69 -23.23 1.56
C ASN A 399 8.32 -23.44 2.95
N LEU A 400 9.39 -22.70 3.27
CA LEU A 400 10.04 -22.77 4.58
C LEU A 400 9.35 -21.90 5.64
N PHE A 401 8.33 -21.12 5.30
CA PHE A 401 7.71 -20.18 6.24
C PHE A 401 7.15 -20.89 7.48
N SER A 402 6.36 -21.95 7.28
CA SER A 402 5.85 -22.78 8.38
C SER A 402 6.96 -23.36 9.26
N LEU A 403 8.08 -23.77 8.65
CA LEU A 403 9.23 -24.28 9.39
C LEU A 403 9.88 -23.17 10.24
N ILE A 404 10.07 -21.98 9.67
CA ILE A 404 10.61 -20.80 10.36
C ILE A 404 9.74 -20.42 11.56
N CYS A 405 8.42 -20.57 11.46
CA CYS A 405 7.49 -20.33 12.58
C CYS A 405 7.60 -21.41 13.67
N ILE A 406 7.79 -22.68 13.29
CA ILE A 406 7.79 -23.80 14.24
C ILE A 406 9.10 -23.93 15.01
N ILE A 407 10.27 -23.65 14.39
CA ILE A 407 11.57 -23.81 15.06
C ILE A 407 11.66 -23.03 16.39
N PRO A 408 11.27 -21.73 16.48
CA PRO A 408 11.20 -21.01 17.75
C PRO A 408 10.39 -21.73 18.83
N LEU A 409 9.25 -22.34 18.48
CA LEU A 409 8.43 -23.10 19.42
C LEU A 409 9.17 -24.34 19.95
N CYS A 410 9.90 -25.05 19.09
CA CYS A 410 10.75 -26.17 19.50
C CYS A 410 11.88 -25.72 20.44
N ILE A 411 12.49 -24.56 20.17
CA ILE A 411 13.51 -23.95 21.04
C ILE A 411 12.91 -23.64 22.41
N PHE A 412 11.72 -23.01 22.46
CA PHE A 412 11.06 -22.71 23.73
C PHE A 412 10.65 -23.99 24.50
N ALA A 413 10.14 -25.01 23.82
CA ALA A 413 9.82 -26.29 24.45
C ALA A 413 11.05 -26.94 25.10
N TYR A 414 12.20 -26.89 24.42
CA TYR A 414 13.48 -27.32 24.97
C TYR A 414 13.91 -26.47 26.19
N GLU A 415 13.77 -25.15 26.12
CA GLU A 415 14.15 -24.26 27.22
C GLU A 415 13.24 -24.38 28.45
N ILE A 416 11.95 -24.63 28.24
CA ILE A 416 10.99 -24.94 29.31
C ILE A 416 11.41 -26.23 30.02
N LYS A 417 11.75 -27.29 29.26
CA LYS A 417 12.22 -28.56 29.82
C LYS A 417 13.47 -28.38 30.68
N ASN A 418 14.37 -27.47 30.28
CA ASN A 418 15.62 -27.20 30.98
C ASN A 418 15.54 -26.06 32.00
N LYS A 419 14.33 -25.51 32.27
CA LYS A 419 14.08 -24.40 33.21
C LYS A 419 14.94 -23.15 32.94
N ASN A 420 15.26 -22.87 31.68
CA ASN A 420 16.09 -21.73 31.25
C ASN A 420 15.41 -20.88 30.17
N LEU A 421 14.07 -20.85 30.19
CA LEU A 421 13.24 -20.12 29.24
C LEU A 421 13.59 -18.62 29.21
N ASN A 422 13.88 -18.10 28.02
CA ASN A 422 14.00 -16.67 27.81
C ASN A 422 12.61 -16.03 27.58
N TYR A 423 12.03 -15.49 28.66
CA TYR A 423 10.71 -14.86 28.61
C TYR A 423 10.63 -13.66 27.66
N GLU A 424 11.71 -12.89 27.48
CA GLU A 424 11.72 -11.76 26.53
C GLU A 424 11.52 -12.26 25.10
N LEU A 425 12.24 -13.30 24.70
CA LEU A 425 12.10 -13.91 23.37
C LEU A 425 10.73 -14.55 23.17
N LEU A 426 10.20 -15.23 24.18
CA LEU A 426 8.87 -15.82 24.12
C LEU A 426 7.78 -14.74 23.94
N MET A 427 7.87 -13.65 24.71
CA MET A 427 6.92 -12.55 24.60
C MET A 427 7.05 -11.82 23.27
N MET A 428 8.27 -11.61 22.75
CA MET A 428 8.48 -11.08 21.39
C MET A 428 7.78 -11.96 20.35
N TYR A 429 8.00 -13.27 20.39
CA TYR A 429 7.40 -14.21 19.43
C TYR A 429 5.87 -14.11 19.45
N ILE A 430 5.26 -14.16 20.64
CA ILE A 430 3.79 -14.11 20.80
C ILE A 430 3.24 -12.75 20.34
N ILE A 431 3.84 -11.65 20.80
CA ILE A 431 3.31 -10.30 20.54
C ILE A 431 3.47 -9.93 19.06
N PHE A 432 4.60 -10.24 18.42
CA PHE A 432 4.78 -9.96 17.00
C PHE A 432 3.95 -10.88 16.11
N PHE A 433 3.69 -12.12 16.53
CA PHE A 433 2.71 -12.98 15.87
C PHE A 433 1.32 -12.32 15.91
N LEU A 434 0.83 -11.98 17.10
CA LEU A 434 -0.46 -11.31 17.31
C LEU A 434 -0.56 -9.99 16.54
N THR A 435 0.53 -9.23 16.49
CA THR A 435 0.65 -7.99 15.70
C THR A 435 0.43 -8.26 14.22
N SER A 436 1.11 -9.26 13.65
CA SER A 436 1.01 -9.58 12.21
C SER A 436 -0.37 -10.12 11.84
N ILE A 437 -0.99 -10.91 12.72
CA ILE A 437 -2.30 -11.53 12.45
C ILE A 437 -3.49 -10.62 12.73
N SER A 438 -3.31 -9.47 13.38
CA SER A 438 -4.43 -8.62 13.80
C SER A 438 -5.28 -8.14 12.61
N TRP A 439 -4.66 -7.88 11.46
CA TRP A 439 -5.38 -7.49 10.24
C TRP A 439 -6.08 -8.67 9.55
N PHE A 440 -5.46 -9.86 9.55
CA PHE A 440 -6.11 -11.06 9.04
C PHE A 440 -7.40 -11.39 9.81
N CYS A 441 -7.44 -11.09 11.11
CA CYS A 441 -8.64 -11.21 11.93
C CYS A 441 -9.67 -10.11 11.66
N LEU A 442 -9.25 -8.83 11.74
CA LEU A 442 -10.17 -7.70 11.72
C LEU A 442 -10.67 -7.36 10.30
N ALA A 443 -9.81 -7.50 9.30
CA ALA A 443 -10.07 -7.21 7.90
C ALA A 443 -9.94 -8.49 7.05
N LYS A 444 -10.63 -9.56 7.48
CA LYS A 444 -10.57 -10.88 6.85
C LYS A 444 -10.96 -10.81 5.36
N SER A 445 -12.00 -10.05 5.02
CA SER A 445 -12.55 -9.97 3.66
C SER A 445 -11.54 -9.30 2.73
N HIS A 446 -10.91 -8.22 3.19
CA HIS A 446 -9.79 -7.58 2.50
C HIS A 446 -8.63 -8.57 2.30
N SER A 447 -8.27 -9.32 3.34
CA SER A 447 -7.19 -10.29 3.26
C SER A 447 -7.52 -11.49 2.38
N TYR A 448 -8.78 -11.88 2.27
CA TYR A 448 -9.19 -12.93 1.36
C TYR A 448 -8.97 -12.55 -0.11
N ILE A 449 -9.30 -11.30 -0.48
CA ILE A 449 -9.17 -10.77 -1.85
C ILE A 449 -7.70 -10.50 -2.19
N HIS A 450 -6.96 -9.88 -1.27
CA HIS A 450 -5.63 -9.33 -1.55
C HIS A 450 -4.48 -10.29 -1.21
N ARG A 451 -4.61 -11.56 -1.63
CA ARG A 451 -3.57 -12.60 -1.46
C ARG A 451 -2.27 -12.26 -2.18
N HIS A 452 -2.31 -11.36 -3.14
CA HIS A 452 -1.14 -10.91 -3.89
C HIS A 452 -0.32 -9.84 -3.17
N MET A 453 -0.69 -9.39 -1.96
CA MET A 453 0.02 -8.29 -1.30
C MET A 453 0.07 -8.32 0.24
N ASN A 454 -0.92 -8.89 0.94
CA ASN A 454 -0.94 -8.77 2.42
C ASN A 454 0.08 -9.69 3.12
N PHE A 455 0.91 -10.45 2.40
CA PHE A 455 2.05 -11.17 2.98
C PHE A 455 3.04 -10.23 3.67
N VAL A 456 3.08 -8.94 3.28
CA VAL A 456 3.89 -7.90 3.93
C VAL A 456 3.60 -7.77 5.43
N LEU A 457 2.41 -8.17 5.90
CA LEU A 457 2.03 -8.05 7.30
C LEU A 457 2.89 -8.90 8.24
N TRP A 458 3.45 -10.01 7.76
CA TRP A 458 4.39 -10.85 8.53
C TRP A 458 5.73 -10.15 8.83
N TYR A 459 6.03 -9.07 8.10
CA TYR A 459 7.26 -8.29 8.22
C TYR A 459 7.12 -7.15 9.24
N PHE A 460 6.00 -7.05 9.97
CA PHE A 460 5.86 -6.18 11.14
C PHE A 460 6.49 -6.78 12.40
N GLY A 461 7.66 -7.42 12.24
CA GLY A 461 8.49 -7.92 13.33
C GLY A 461 8.42 -9.42 13.57
N PHE A 462 7.44 -10.16 13.01
CA PHE A 462 7.31 -11.59 13.30
C PHE A 462 8.38 -12.43 12.60
N ILE A 463 8.56 -12.27 11.28
CA ILE A 463 9.63 -12.96 10.54
C ILE A 463 11.00 -12.61 11.13
N GLN A 464 11.23 -11.33 11.42
CA GLN A 464 12.45 -10.84 12.04
C GLN A 464 12.72 -11.50 13.39
N THR A 465 11.67 -11.65 14.21
CA THR A 465 11.75 -12.29 15.53
C THR A 465 12.04 -13.78 15.39
N CYS A 466 11.43 -14.48 14.43
CA CYS A 466 11.72 -15.89 14.17
C CYS A 466 13.19 -16.09 13.78
N PHE A 467 13.70 -15.33 12.81
CA PHE A 467 15.12 -15.38 12.44
C PHE A 467 16.04 -15.06 13.62
N TYR A 468 15.71 -14.03 14.41
CA TYR A 468 16.51 -13.66 15.57
C TYR A 468 16.59 -14.78 16.61
N ILE A 469 15.46 -15.43 16.96
CA ILE A 469 15.45 -16.53 17.92
C ILE A 469 16.31 -17.70 17.42
N ILE A 470 16.17 -18.07 16.15
CA ILE A 470 16.92 -19.15 15.52
C ILE A 470 18.43 -18.84 15.54
N ILE A 471 18.82 -17.68 15.00
CA ILE A 471 20.22 -17.26 14.89
C ILE A 471 20.87 -17.13 16.28
N LYS A 472 20.17 -16.51 17.24
CA LYS A 472 20.68 -16.37 18.62
C LYS A 472 20.92 -17.74 19.27
N LYS A 473 20.03 -18.72 19.04
CA LYS A 473 20.22 -20.07 19.56
C LYS A 473 21.44 -20.75 18.94
N PHE A 474 21.60 -20.66 17.63
CA PHE A 474 22.79 -21.19 16.95
C PHE A 474 24.09 -20.54 17.43
N ALA A 475 24.11 -19.21 17.56
CA ALA A 475 25.28 -18.47 18.06
C ALA A 475 25.68 -18.94 19.46
N SER A 476 24.71 -19.04 20.38
CA SER A 476 24.99 -19.50 21.76
C SER A 476 25.50 -20.95 21.82
N ALA A 477 24.99 -21.85 20.97
CA ALA A 477 25.46 -23.23 20.89
C ALA A 477 26.89 -23.33 20.33
N PHE A 478 27.24 -22.47 19.38
CA PHE A 478 28.59 -22.43 18.82
C PHE A 478 29.61 -21.86 19.81
N GLU A 479 29.24 -20.83 20.57
CA GLU A 479 30.06 -20.29 21.65
C GLU A 479 30.31 -21.33 22.76
N SER A 480 29.29 -22.10 23.16
CA SER A 480 29.47 -23.16 24.15
C SER A 480 30.45 -24.24 23.67
N LEU A 481 30.34 -24.67 22.41
CA LEU A 481 31.25 -25.66 21.81
C LEU A 481 32.70 -25.17 21.79
N LYS A 482 32.94 -23.92 21.40
CA LYS A 482 34.29 -23.31 21.43
C LYS A 482 34.85 -23.26 22.85
N SER A 483 34.02 -22.91 23.84
CA SER A 483 34.45 -22.83 25.24
C SER A 483 34.81 -24.20 25.83
N GLU A 484 34.13 -25.26 25.42
CA GLU A 484 34.46 -26.64 25.81
C GLU A 484 35.74 -27.14 25.15
N GLN A 485 35.96 -26.77 23.88
CA GLN A 485 37.21 -27.10 23.18
C GLN A 485 38.42 -26.36 23.75
N ALA A 486 38.27 -25.12 24.20
CA ALA A 486 39.36 -24.35 24.82
C ALA A 486 39.73 -24.80 26.25
N LYS A 487 38.89 -25.64 26.88
CA LYS A 487 39.13 -26.23 28.21
C LYS A 487 39.77 -27.62 28.16
N LYS A 488 39.85 -28.22 26.98
CA LYS A 488 40.59 -29.47 26.70
C LYS A 488 41.95 -29.12 26.15
#